data_AF-A0A2X3K9L5-F1
#
_entry.id   AF-A0A2X3K9L5-F1
#
_cell.length_a   1.000
_cell.length_b   1.000
_cell.length_c   1.000
_cell.angle_alpha   90.00
_cell.angle_beta   90.00
_cell.angle_gamma   90.00
#
_symmetry.space_group_name_H-M   'P 1'
#
loop_
_entity.id
_entity.type
_entity.pdbx_description
1 polymer ?
#
loop_
_entity_poly.entity_id
_entity_poly.type
_entity_poly.pdbx_seq_one_letter_code
_entity_poly.pdbx_strand_id
1 'polypeptide(L)'
;MPIVDDLPPEGVFDTEFCNRYEKGGEDGITMVFIAPSPSAQGKPASTDNTNVNGEDMTEIEENMLLPISGQELPIRWLAQHGSEKPVTHVSRDELQALHIARAEELPAVTALAISHKTSLLDSLEIRDLHKLVRDTDKVFPNPGNSDLGLITAFFEAYLDADYTDRGLLTKEWMKGNRVSRITRTASGANAGGGNKTDRNPNLVHTLDTLDVEIAAATLPMDFNIYEIPGSVYRRAKEVVLNKESPFKEWSAALRATPGILDYSRAAIFALIRSAHPEFYHYPGRLQGYINAYLTETDHENPSKETLTAARHTPKKISWKKLTARWLLSVKQKKKNHNHLTQWQVNRQQLKQWNRIQLNMARTRSRWMLSRR
;
A
#
# COMPACT_ATOMS: atom_id res chain seq x y z
N MET A 1 4.27 -14.37 85.74
CA MET A 1 3.70 -15.72 85.96
C MET A 1 2.84 -16.05 84.74
N PRO A 2 2.89 -17.27 84.18
CA PRO A 2 2.07 -17.63 83.03
C PRO A 2 0.58 -17.60 83.41
N ILE A 3 -0.26 -17.03 82.53
CA ILE A 3 -1.71 -16.92 82.70
C ILE A 3 -2.34 -18.27 82.41
N VAL A 4 -3.02 -18.85 83.41
CA VAL A 4 -3.72 -20.14 83.27
C VAL A 4 -5.24 -19.99 83.42
N ASP A 5 -5.70 -18.98 84.15
CA ASP A 5 -7.13 -18.88 84.54
C ASP A 5 -7.99 -17.97 83.65
N ASP A 6 -7.39 -17.24 82.68
CA ASP A 6 -8.08 -16.21 81.87
C ASP A 6 -7.90 -16.43 80.36
N LEU A 7 -7.49 -17.64 79.96
CA LEU A 7 -7.28 -18.01 78.55
C LEU A 7 -8.63 -18.28 77.87
N PRO A 8 -8.90 -17.75 76.66
CA PRO A 8 -10.11 -18.08 75.93
C PRO A 8 -10.17 -19.58 75.58
N PRO A 9 -11.37 -20.15 75.38
CA PRO A 9 -11.52 -21.55 74.97
C PRO A 9 -10.72 -21.88 73.72
N GLU A 10 -10.10 -23.06 73.66
CA GLU A 10 -9.28 -23.47 72.51
C GLU A 10 -10.05 -23.35 71.19
N GLY A 11 -9.46 -22.64 70.23
CA GLY A 11 -10.04 -22.41 68.90
C GLY A 11 -10.97 -21.19 68.79
N VAL A 12 -11.19 -20.42 69.86
CA VAL A 12 -11.99 -19.19 69.85
C VAL A 12 -11.07 -17.98 69.86
N PHE A 13 -11.24 -17.10 68.88
CA PHE A 13 -10.54 -15.82 68.84
C PHE A 13 -11.27 -14.78 69.69
N ASP A 14 -10.62 -14.31 70.77
CA ASP A 14 -11.13 -13.29 71.67
C ASP A 14 -10.35 -11.98 71.51
N THR A 15 -11.01 -10.96 70.95
CA THR A 15 -10.45 -9.62 70.75
C THR A 15 -10.21 -8.89 72.07
N GLU A 16 -11.03 -9.12 73.08
CA GLU A 16 -10.90 -8.50 74.40
C GLU A 16 -9.71 -9.06 75.17
N PHE A 17 -9.41 -10.35 74.99
CA PHE A 17 -8.17 -10.95 75.49
C PHE A 17 -6.94 -10.29 74.82
N CYS A 18 -6.94 -10.15 73.49
CA CYS A 18 -5.83 -9.52 72.76
C CYS A 18 -5.61 -8.05 73.12
N ASN A 19 -6.66 -7.33 73.56
CA ASN A 19 -6.54 -5.94 74.00
C ASN A 19 -5.94 -5.80 75.41
N ARG A 20 -6.02 -6.84 76.24
CA ARG A 20 -5.56 -6.82 77.64
C ARG A 20 -4.18 -7.44 77.84
N TYR A 21 -3.68 -8.20 76.87
CA TYR A 21 -2.46 -8.98 76.98
C TYR A 21 -1.61 -8.86 75.71
N GLU A 22 -0.29 -8.69 75.86
CA GLU A 22 0.67 -8.65 74.75
C GLU A 22 1.74 -9.72 74.94
N LYS A 23 2.35 -10.18 73.84
CA LYS A 23 3.50 -11.09 73.89
C LYS A 23 4.68 -10.36 74.53
N GLY A 24 5.15 -10.90 75.64
CA GLY A 24 6.29 -10.41 76.40
C GLY A 24 7.01 -11.55 77.13
N GLY A 25 7.72 -11.22 78.20
CA GLY A 25 8.61 -12.17 78.89
C GLY A 25 9.98 -12.29 78.22
N GLU A 26 10.95 -12.91 78.92
CA GLU A 26 12.32 -13.07 78.41
C GLU A 26 12.41 -13.96 77.15
N ASP A 27 11.36 -14.75 76.87
CA ASP A 27 11.22 -15.61 75.70
C ASP A 27 10.48 -14.95 74.52
N GLY A 28 9.90 -13.75 74.71
CA GLY A 28 9.16 -13.01 73.69
C GLY A 28 7.85 -13.67 73.21
N ILE A 29 7.39 -14.72 73.90
CA ILE A 29 6.21 -15.50 73.51
C ILE A 29 5.18 -15.56 74.65
N THR A 30 5.61 -15.39 75.90
CA THR A 30 4.73 -15.41 77.07
C THR A 30 3.76 -14.21 77.07
N MET A 31 2.45 -14.44 77.16
CA MET A 31 1.49 -13.33 77.27
C MET A 31 1.62 -12.64 78.63
N VAL A 32 1.77 -11.31 78.64
CA VAL A 32 1.89 -10.47 79.83
C VAL A 32 0.72 -9.49 79.87
N PHE A 33 0.09 -9.34 81.04
CA PHE A 33 -1.03 -8.42 81.25
C PHE A 33 -0.58 -6.97 81.16
N ILE A 34 -1.29 -6.18 80.35
CA ILE A 34 -1.10 -4.74 80.26
C ILE A 34 -2.26 -4.08 81.01
N ALA A 35 -1.97 -3.49 82.16
CA ALA A 35 -2.97 -2.69 82.87
C ALA A 35 -3.45 -1.54 81.96
N PRO A 36 -4.74 -1.19 81.94
CA PRO A 36 -5.28 -0.20 81.01
C PRO A 36 -4.67 1.17 81.30
N SER A 37 -3.91 1.70 80.34
CA SER A 37 -3.40 3.07 80.39
C SER A 37 -4.55 4.05 80.08
N PRO A 38 -4.73 5.17 80.81
CA PRO A 38 -5.86 6.09 80.62
C PRO A 38 -5.85 6.90 79.32
N SER A 39 -4.97 6.57 78.37
CA SER A 39 -4.63 7.44 77.23
C SER A 39 -4.99 6.83 75.87
N ALA A 40 -6.11 6.11 75.79
CA ALA A 40 -6.78 5.81 74.52
C ALA A 40 -7.89 6.84 74.24
N GLN A 41 -7.57 8.13 74.33
CA GLN A 41 -8.40 9.18 73.73
C GLN A 41 -7.80 9.56 72.38
N GLY A 42 -8.50 9.16 71.31
CA GLY A 42 -8.49 9.75 69.98
C GLY A 42 -7.14 10.22 69.43
N LYS A 43 -6.38 9.32 68.81
CA LYS A 43 -5.67 9.74 67.59
C LYS A 43 -6.72 9.85 66.49
N PRO A 44 -6.97 11.04 65.89
CA PRO A 44 -7.68 11.06 64.64
C PRO A 44 -6.88 10.19 63.67
N ALA A 45 -7.56 9.36 62.87
CA ALA A 45 -6.92 8.72 61.74
C ALA A 45 -6.17 9.80 60.97
N SER A 46 -4.86 9.62 60.77
CA SER A 46 -4.07 10.51 59.93
C SER A 46 -4.80 10.63 58.59
N THR A 47 -5.37 11.80 58.32
CA THR A 47 -5.99 12.14 57.05
C THR A 47 -4.94 12.49 56.00
N ASP A 48 -3.66 12.46 56.36
CA ASP A 48 -2.58 12.59 55.41
C ASP A 48 -2.60 11.33 54.54
N ASN A 49 -3.04 11.54 53.31
CA ASN A 49 -3.07 10.61 52.19
C ASN A 49 -1.63 10.29 51.75
N THR A 50 -0.80 9.81 52.67
CA THR A 50 0.60 9.49 52.41
C THR A 50 0.81 7.98 52.33
N ASN A 51 1.70 7.51 51.45
CA ASN A 51 2.03 6.09 51.33
C ASN A 51 2.80 5.57 52.57
N VAL A 52 3.14 4.28 52.59
CA VAL A 52 3.93 3.64 53.67
C VAL A 52 5.33 4.26 53.87
N ASN A 53 5.82 5.05 52.91
CA ASN A 53 7.08 5.80 52.98
C ASN A 53 6.90 7.28 53.38
N GLY A 54 5.66 7.74 53.61
CA GLY A 54 5.36 9.14 53.96
C GLY A 54 5.29 10.11 52.78
N GLU A 55 5.28 9.63 51.54
CA GLU A 55 5.12 10.44 50.33
C GLU A 55 3.63 10.74 50.06
N ASP A 56 3.30 11.94 49.59
CA ASP A 56 1.92 12.32 49.27
C ASP A 56 1.38 11.49 48.09
N MET A 57 0.27 10.78 48.31
CA MET A 57 -0.39 9.97 47.29
C MET A 57 -0.86 10.79 46.10
N THR A 58 -1.15 12.08 46.27
CA THR A 58 -1.54 12.95 45.15
C THR A 58 -0.38 13.15 44.17
N GLU A 59 0.82 13.45 44.68
CA GLU A 59 2.03 13.58 43.86
C GLU A 59 2.39 12.24 43.20
N ILE A 60 2.15 11.11 43.86
CA ILE A 60 2.38 9.78 43.28
C ILE A 60 1.39 9.49 42.14
N GLU A 61 0.10 9.79 42.35
CA GLU A 61 -0.94 9.60 41.34
C GLU A 61 -0.72 10.48 40.10
N GLU A 62 -0.25 11.72 40.29
CA GLU A 62 0.10 12.62 39.20
C GLU A 62 1.31 12.12 38.39
N ASN A 63 2.28 11.48 39.05
CA ASN A 63 3.48 10.92 38.41
C ASN A 63 3.28 9.51 37.83
N MET A 64 2.13 8.87 38.07
CA MET A 64 1.85 7.52 37.60
C MET A 64 1.58 7.48 36.08
N LEU A 65 2.34 6.66 35.36
CA LEU A 65 2.13 6.44 33.94
C LEU A 65 1.00 5.42 33.70
N LEU A 66 0.07 5.77 32.81
CA LEU A 66 -1.12 5.00 32.49
C LEU A 66 -0.89 4.14 31.23
N PRO A 67 -1.25 2.85 31.24
CA PRO A 67 -1.06 1.99 30.08
C PRO A 67 -2.02 2.35 28.95
N ILE A 68 -1.48 2.57 27.74
CA ILE A 68 -2.27 2.85 26.53
C ILE A 68 -3.06 1.63 26.08
N SER A 69 -2.57 0.41 26.33
CA SER A 69 -3.24 -0.83 25.91
C SER A 69 -4.67 -0.98 26.46
N GLY A 70 -4.97 -0.36 27.61
CA GLY A 70 -6.31 -0.36 28.20
C GLY A 70 -7.27 0.69 27.64
N GLN A 71 -6.83 1.58 26.76
CA GLN A 71 -7.63 2.69 26.23
C GLN A 71 -8.50 2.26 25.04
N GLU A 72 -9.35 3.14 24.52
CA GLU A 72 -10.10 2.86 23.27
C GLU A 72 -9.16 2.86 22.04
N LEU A 73 -9.49 2.05 21.03
CA LEU A 73 -8.68 1.93 19.80
C LEU A 73 -8.27 3.26 19.15
N PRO A 74 -9.17 4.26 18.99
CA PRO A 74 -8.77 5.56 18.43
C PRO A 74 -7.71 6.29 19.26
N ILE A 75 -7.76 6.16 20.60
CA ILE A 75 -6.77 6.73 21.51
C ILE A 75 -5.46 5.96 21.40
N ARG A 76 -5.52 4.62 21.37
CA ARG A 76 -4.34 3.78 21.12
C ARG A 76 -3.67 4.17 19.80
N TRP A 77 -4.45 4.37 18.74
CA TRP A 77 -3.98 4.76 17.41
C TRP A 77 -3.29 6.14 17.46
N LEU A 78 -3.97 7.14 18.01
CA LEU A 78 -3.43 8.50 18.14
C LEU A 78 -2.13 8.54 18.94
N ALA A 79 -2.05 7.80 20.04
CA ALA A 79 -0.83 7.70 20.83
C ALA A 79 0.38 7.18 20.04
N GLN A 80 0.16 6.41 18.97
CA GLN A 80 1.26 5.94 18.10
C GLN A 80 1.55 6.87 16.93
N HIS A 81 0.63 7.76 16.57
CA HIS A 81 0.76 8.62 15.41
C HIS A 81 1.96 9.57 15.60
N GLY A 82 2.85 9.63 14.59
CA GLY A 82 4.05 10.47 14.64
C GLY A 82 5.14 10.06 15.65
N SER A 83 4.94 9.01 16.45
CA SER A 83 5.95 8.56 17.41
C SER A 83 7.09 7.79 16.72
N GLU A 84 8.32 7.94 17.23
CA GLU A 84 9.48 7.15 16.77
C GLU A 84 9.51 5.72 17.34
N LYS A 85 8.94 5.53 18.54
CA LYS A 85 8.94 4.25 19.27
C LYS A 85 7.51 3.89 19.71
N PRO A 86 7.20 2.60 19.93
CA PRO A 86 5.89 2.23 20.46
C PRO A 86 5.63 2.89 21.81
N VAL A 87 4.54 3.66 21.90
CA VAL A 87 4.10 4.34 23.14
C VAL A 87 3.25 3.36 23.93
N THR A 88 3.78 2.82 25.02
CA THR A 88 3.08 1.84 25.87
C THR A 88 2.36 2.48 27.06
N HIS A 89 2.91 3.57 27.59
CA HIS A 89 2.35 4.32 28.70
C HIS A 89 2.48 5.82 28.46
N VAL A 90 1.59 6.60 29.04
CA VAL A 90 1.53 8.07 28.96
C VAL A 90 1.20 8.66 30.33
N SER A 91 1.51 9.94 30.56
CA SER A 91 1.03 10.64 31.74
C SER A 91 -0.48 10.87 31.68
N ARG A 92 -1.09 11.25 32.81
CA ARG A 92 -2.52 11.59 32.86
C ARG A 92 -2.86 12.78 31.96
N ASP A 93 -2.02 13.80 31.95
CA ASP A 93 -2.19 14.99 31.12
C ASP A 93 -2.07 14.66 29.62
N GLU A 94 -1.11 13.81 29.25
CA GLU A 94 -0.96 13.32 27.89
C GLU A 94 -2.17 12.49 27.44
N LEU A 95 -2.69 11.63 28.31
CA LEU A 95 -3.91 10.87 28.02
C LEU A 95 -5.11 11.80 27.79
N GLN A 96 -5.28 12.82 28.64
CA GLN A 96 -6.33 13.81 28.47
C GLN A 96 -6.16 14.59 27.16
N ALA A 97 -4.93 14.97 26.82
CA ALA A 97 -4.62 15.62 25.55
C ALA A 97 -5.00 14.73 24.35
N LEU A 98 -4.70 13.43 24.39
CA LEU A 98 -5.11 12.49 23.33
C LEU A 98 -6.64 12.39 23.18
N HIS A 99 -7.39 12.42 24.28
CA HIS A 99 -8.85 12.43 24.25
C HIS A 99 -9.41 13.70 23.60
N ILE A 100 -8.80 14.85 23.85
CA ILE A 100 -9.18 16.13 23.24
C ILE A 100 -8.80 16.13 21.75
N ALA A 101 -7.56 15.73 21.44
CA ALA A 101 -7.01 15.68 20.08
C ALA A 101 -7.78 14.72 19.17
N ARG A 102 -8.53 13.75 19.70
CA ARG A 102 -9.29 12.78 18.90
C ARG A 102 -10.20 13.41 17.86
N ALA A 103 -10.85 14.52 18.17
CA ALA A 103 -11.76 15.17 17.22
C ALA A 103 -11.04 16.02 16.17
N GLU A 104 -9.84 16.52 16.49
CA GLU A 104 -9.11 17.51 15.69
C GLU A 104 -7.99 16.88 14.86
N GLU A 105 -7.26 15.94 15.45
CA GLU A 105 -6.05 15.36 14.87
C GLU A 105 -6.29 14.00 14.18
N LEU A 106 -7.29 13.22 14.61
CA LEU A 106 -7.61 11.95 13.96
C LEU A 106 -8.51 12.20 12.74
N PRO A 107 -8.03 11.96 11.51
CA PRO A 107 -8.84 12.24 10.33
C PRO A 107 -10.07 11.34 10.28
N ALA A 108 -11.24 11.92 9.99
CA ALA A 108 -12.53 11.22 10.10
C ALA A 108 -12.57 9.89 9.33
N VAL A 109 -12.00 9.84 8.13
CA VAL A 109 -11.92 8.61 7.32
C VAL A 109 -11.05 7.53 7.96
N THR A 110 -9.99 7.92 8.68
CA THR A 110 -9.12 7.00 9.45
C THR A 110 -9.86 6.49 10.68
N ALA A 111 -10.57 7.35 11.41
CA ALA A 111 -11.40 6.95 12.54
C ALA A 111 -12.49 5.94 12.12
N LEU A 112 -13.11 6.17 10.96
CA LEU A 112 -14.06 5.24 10.36
C LEU A 112 -13.38 3.92 9.97
N ALA A 113 -12.19 3.95 9.36
CA ALA A 113 -11.45 2.75 8.98
C ALA A 113 -11.08 1.89 10.19
N ILE A 114 -10.61 2.52 11.27
CA ILE A 114 -10.33 1.85 12.55
C ILE A 114 -11.59 1.19 13.08
N SER A 115 -12.71 1.92 13.10
CA SER A 115 -14.00 1.41 13.60
C SER A 115 -14.49 0.21 12.78
N HIS A 116 -14.38 0.27 11.45
CA HIS A 116 -14.74 -0.83 10.55
C HIS A 116 -13.88 -2.09 10.71
N LYS A 117 -12.64 -1.94 11.22
CA LYS A 117 -11.69 -3.03 11.44
C LYS A 117 -11.42 -3.29 12.92
N THR A 118 -12.34 -2.91 13.81
CA THR A 118 -12.17 -3.06 15.27
C THR A 118 -11.78 -4.49 15.67
N SER A 119 -12.46 -5.52 15.18
CA SER A 119 -12.15 -6.91 15.51
C SER A 119 -10.75 -7.38 15.09
N LEU A 120 -10.19 -6.75 14.04
CA LEU A 120 -8.86 -7.02 13.51
C LEU A 120 -7.79 -6.26 14.30
N LEU A 121 -8.11 -5.05 14.76
CA LEU A 121 -7.17 -4.12 15.38
C LEU A 121 -7.12 -4.22 16.91
N ASP A 122 -8.22 -4.57 17.57
CA ASP A 122 -8.34 -4.56 19.03
C ASP A 122 -7.43 -5.59 19.71
N SER A 123 -7.17 -6.70 19.03
CA SER A 123 -6.28 -7.78 19.49
C SER A 123 -4.79 -7.52 19.25
N LEU A 124 -4.43 -6.43 18.56
CA LEU A 124 -3.03 -6.15 18.24
C LEU A 124 -2.26 -5.69 19.48
N GLU A 125 -1.08 -6.25 19.66
CA GLU A 125 -0.09 -5.70 20.60
C GLU A 125 0.27 -4.27 20.19
N ILE A 126 0.52 -3.40 21.18
CA ILE A 126 0.90 -1.99 20.95
C ILE A 126 2.07 -1.84 19.98
N ARG A 127 3.05 -2.76 20.03
CA ARG A 127 4.18 -2.77 19.10
C ARG A 127 3.74 -2.92 17.64
N ASP A 128 2.78 -3.80 17.37
CA ASP A 128 2.35 -4.09 16.00
C ASP A 128 1.30 -3.08 15.51
N LEU A 129 0.47 -2.56 16.42
CA LEU A 129 -0.34 -1.37 16.17
C LEU A 129 0.55 -0.18 15.79
N HIS A 130 1.61 0.11 16.56
CA HIS A 130 2.54 1.19 16.26
C HIS A 130 3.15 1.09 14.86
N LYS A 131 3.58 -0.11 14.45
CA LYS A 131 4.10 -0.33 13.09
C LYS A 131 3.03 -0.07 12.03
N LEU A 132 1.81 -0.55 12.25
CA LEU A 132 0.69 -0.31 11.33
C LEU A 132 0.38 1.18 11.21
N VAL A 133 0.29 1.91 12.33
CA VAL A 133 0.04 3.37 12.32
C VAL A 133 1.14 4.08 11.53
N ARG A 134 2.40 3.86 11.89
CA ARG A 134 3.57 4.45 11.22
C ARG A 134 3.57 4.19 9.71
N ASP A 135 3.26 2.96 9.29
CA ASP A 135 3.28 2.60 7.87
C ASP A 135 2.00 3.06 7.15
N THR A 136 0.88 3.23 7.85
CA THR A 136 -0.32 3.92 7.35
C THR A 136 -0.03 5.39 7.08
N ASP A 137 0.65 6.08 7.99
CA ASP A 137 1.02 7.50 7.83
C ASP A 137 1.92 7.71 6.60
N LYS A 138 2.81 6.77 6.31
CA LYS A 138 3.65 6.80 5.09
C LYS A 138 2.85 6.62 3.82
N VAL A 139 1.87 5.71 3.81
CA VAL A 139 1.05 5.42 2.63
C VAL A 139 0.01 6.52 2.39
N PHE A 140 -0.53 7.08 3.47
CA PHE A 140 -1.61 8.07 3.46
C PHE A 140 -1.17 9.32 4.24
N PRO A 141 -0.22 10.12 3.73
CA PRO A 141 0.23 11.35 4.42
C PRO A 141 -0.87 12.39 4.57
N ASN A 142 -1.86 12.35 3.67
CA ASN A 142 -3.07 13.19 3.72
C ASN A 142 -4.31 12.29 3.64
N PRO A 143 -4.65 11.59 4.72
CA PRO A 143 -5.69 10.55 4.68
C PRO A 143 -7.07 11.13 4.36
N GLY A 144 -7.34 12.40 4.65
CA GLY A 144 -8.59 13.07 4.26
C GLY A 144 -8.86 13.11 2.74
N ASN A 145 -7.84 12.94 1.91
CA ASN A 145 -7.96 12.81 0.45
C ASN A 145 -8.09 11.35 -0.02
N SER A 146 -8.17 10.40 0.92
CA SER A 146 -8.24 8.96 0.65
C SER A 146 -9.64 8.42 0.95
N ASP A 147 -9.96 7.29 0.33
CA ASP A 147 -11.24 6.62 0.55
C ASP A 147 -11.18 5.62 1.71
N LEU A 148 -12.29 5.46 2.43
CA LEU A 148 -12.44 4.45 3.48
C LEU A 148 -12.05 3.04 3.00
N GLY A 149 -12.46 2.69 1.78
CA GLY A 149 -12.14 1.39 1.17
C GLY A 149 -10.64 1.19 0.94
N LEU A 150 -9.88 2.24 0.63
CA LEU A 150 -8.44 2.13 0.42
C LEU A 150 -7.68 1.93 1.73
N ILE A 151 -8.04 2.68 2.77
CA ILE A 151 -7.39 2.55 4.08
C ILE A 151 -7.69 1.18 4.69
N THR A 152 -8.94 0.74 4.63
CA THR A 152 -9.34 -0.58 5.13
C THR A 152 -8.71 -1.74 4.34
N ALA A 153 -8.59 -1.63 3.01
CA ALA A 153 -7.87 -2.60 2.20
C ALA A 153 -6.36 -2.64 2.54
N PHE A 154 -5.75 -1.49 2.85
CA PHE A 154 -4.37 -1.47 3.32
C PHE A 154 -4.21 -2.18 4.67
N PHE A 155 -5.12 -1.97 5.63
CA PHE A 155 -5.08 -2.65 6.93
C PHE A 155 -5.15 -4.17 6.76
N GLU A 156 -6.06 -4.65 5.93
CA GLU A 156 -6.20 -6.08 5.63
C GLU A 156 -4.93 -6.64 4.98
N ALA A 157 -4.45 -6.00 3.90
CA ALA A 157 -3.25 -6.43 3.21
C ALA A 157 -2.01 -6.42 4.13
N TYR A 158 -1.88 -5.41 4.99
CA TYR A 158 -0.74 -5.25 5.89
C TYR A 158 -0.75 -6.28 7.02
N LEU A 159 -1.91 -6.59 7.58
CA LEU A 159 -2.02 -7.55 8.68
C LEU A 159 -1.99 -9.00 8.20
N ASP A 160 -2.48 -9.28 6.99
CA ASP A 160 -2.32 -10.58 6.31
C ASP A 160 -0.89 -10.81 5.80
N ALA A 161 -0.13 -9.73 5.52
CA ALA A 161 1.25 -9.83 5.08
C ALA A 161 2.20 -10.34 6.19
N ASP A 162 3.11 -11.24 5.78
CA ASP A 162 4.23 -11.68 6.57
C ASP A 162 5.06 -10.50 7.09
N TYR A 163 5.64 -10.63 8.28
CA TYR A 163 6.45 -9.57 8.89
C TYR A 163 7.55 -9.04 7.97
N THR A 164 8.18 -9.92 7.17
CA THR A 164 9.24 -9.53 6.22
C THR A 164 8.70 -8.80 4.98
N ASP A 165 7.42 -8.94 4.68
CA ASP A 165 6.75 -8.35 3.51
C ASP A 165 6.12 -7.00 3.80
N ARG A 166 5.73 -6.73 5.05
CA ARG A 166 5.07 -5.48 5.45
C ARG A 166 5.80 -4.22 4.94
N GLY A 167 7.12 -4.17 5.10
CA GLY A 167 7.91 -3.04 4.59
C GLY A 167 7.95 -2.93 3.06
N LEU A 168 7.90 -4.05 2.34
CA LEU A 168 7.79 -4.05 0.87
C LEU A 168 6.39 -3.63 0.43
N LEU A 169 5.35 -4.16 1.10
CA LEU A 169 3.96 -3.79 0.88
C LEU A 169 3.74 -2.29 1.03
N THR A 170 4.23 -1.70 2.12
CA THR A 170 4.17 -0.25 2.35
C THR A 170 4.80 0.53 1.19
N LYS A 171 5.98 0.11 0.70
CA LYS A 171 6.65 0.77 -0.43
C LYS A 171 5.83 0.70 -1.71
N GLU A 172 5.22 -0.44 -2.00
CA GLU A 172 4.36 -0.61 -3.18
C GLU A 172 3.11 0.28 -3.08
N TRP A 173 2.48 0.33 -1.91
CA TRP A 173 1.34 1.22 -1.68
C TRP A 173 1.73 2.71 -1.77
N MET A 174 2.91 3.10 -1.29
CA MET A 174 3.42 4.47 -1.46
C MET A 174 3.61 4.85 -2.93
N LYS A 175 3.99 3.91 -3.81
CA LYS A 175 4.11 4.13 -5.26
C LYS A 175 2.76 4.23 -5.99
N GLY A 176 1.66 3.89 -5.32
CA GLY A 176 0.34 3.79 -5.95
C GLY A 176 -0.12 2.36 -6.26
N ASN A 177 0.75 1.36 -6.05
CA ASN A 177 0.43 -0.04 -6.34
C ASN A 177 -0.37 -0.63 -5.18
N ARG A 178 -1.67 -0.83 -5.39
CA ARG A 178 -2.63 -1.33 -4.38
C ARG A 178 -2.63 -2.86 -4.32
N VAL A 179 -1.46 -3.45 -4.09
CA VAL A 179 -1.30 -4.92 -4.05
C VAL A 179 -1.82 -5.48 -2.72
N SER A 180 -2.52 -6.62 -2.74
CA SER A 180 -2.99 -7.29 -1.52
C SER A 180 -1.91 -8.15 -0.87
N ARG A 181 -0.95 -8.67 -1.65
CA ARG A 181 0.12 -9.53 -1.18
C ARG A 181 1.38 -9.34 -2.02
N ILE A 182 2.56 -9.50 -1.40
CA ILE A 182 3.84 -9.57 -2.12
C ILE A 182 4.00 -10.96 -2.73
N THR A 183 4.21 -11.00 -4.06
CA THR A 183 4.46 -12.27 -4.75
C THR A 183 5.89 -12.72 -4.44
N ARG A 184 6.05 -13.94 -3.93
CA ARG A 184 7.34 -14.56 -3.65
C ARG A 184 7.64 -15.68 -4.65
N THR A 185 8.92 -15.92 -4.93
CA THR A 185 9.39 -17.08 -5.68
C THR A 185 9.28 -18.35 -4.83
N ALA A 186 9.47 -19.53 -5.44
CA ALA A 186 9.48 -20.80 -4.71
C ALA A 186 10.57 -20.88 -3.62
N SER A 187 11.66 -20.11 -3.78
CA SER A 187 12.75 -19.99 -2.79
C SER A 187 12.47 -18.94 -1.71
N GLY A 188 11.32 -18.26 -1.76
CA GLY A 188 10.95 -17.20 -0.81
C GLY A 188 11.53 -15.83 -1.12
N ALA A 189 12.23 -15.64 -2.24
CA ALA A 189 12.69 -14.31 -2.68
C ALA A 189 11.51 -13.47 -3.21
N ASN A 190 11.64 -12.15 -3.22
CA ASN A 190 10.64 -11.28 -3.86
C ASN A 190 10.60 -11.57 -5.37
N ALA A 191 9.43 -11.87 -5.92
CA ALA A 191 9.24 -12.12 -7.35
C ALA A 191 9.13 -10.81 -8.15
N GLY A 192 8.93 -9.67 -7.50
CA GLY A 192 8.73 -8.38 -8.17
C GLY A 192 7.28 -8.16 -8.61
N GLY A 193 7.09 -7.33 -9.64
CA GLY A 193 5.81 -7.00 -10.26
C GLY A 193 5.28 -5.60 -9.91
N GLY A 194 6.05 -4.83 -9.13
CA GLY A 194 5.73 -3.44 -8.78
C GLY A 194 6.20 -2.42 -9.81
N ASN A 195 7.09 -2.83 -10.72
CA ASN A 195 7.66 -1.95 -11.74
C ASN A 195 6.82 -1.96 -13.02
N LYS A 196 6.81 -0.82 -13.71
CA LYS A 196 6.29 -0.76 -15.08
C LYS A 196 7.21 -1.57 -15.99
N THR A 197 6.60 -2.28 -16.93
CA THR A 197 7.31 -3.04 -17.95
C THR A 197 6.81 -2.67 -19.34
N ASP A 198 7.50 -3.13 -20.39
CA ASP A 198 7.13 -3.00 -21.80
C ASP A 198 5.80 -3.68 -22.19
N ARG A 199 5.11 -4.29 -21.22
CA ARG A 199 3.79 -4.88 -21.36
C ARG A 199 2.72 -3.79 -21.44
N ASN A 200 1.54 -4.19 -21.90
CA ASN A 200 0.36 -3.31 -21.83
C ASN A 200 0.07 -2.97 -20.36
N PRO A 201 -0.07 -1.69 -19.98
CA PRO A 201 -0.36 -1.29 -18.58
C PRO A 201 -1.62 -1.92 -17.99
N ASN A 202 -2.57 -2.34 -18.83
CA ASN A 202 -3.81 -2.99 -18.39
C ASN A 202 -3.66 -4.51 -18.19
N LEU A 203 -2.52 -5.10 -18.50
CA LEU A 203 -2.25 -6.52 -18.29
C LEU A 203 -1.77 -6.75 -16.86
N VAL A 204 -2.53 -7.51 -16.08
CA VAL A 204 -2.07 -8.00 -14.77
C VAL A 204 -0.99 -9.05 -15.00
N HIS A 205 0.26 -8.70 -14.66
CA HIS A 205 1.39 -9.61 -14.80
C HIS A 205 1.57 -10.45 -13.53
N THR A 206 1.61 -11.77 -13.68
CA THR A 206 1.70 -12.76 -12.61
C THR A 206 2.62 -13.89 -13.06
N LEU A 207 2.99 -14.79 -12.14
CA LEU A 207 3.77 -15.97 -12.49
C LEU A 207 3.06 -16.85 -13.54
N ASP A 208 1.73 -16.82 -13.63
CA ASP A 208 0.97 -17.59 -14.62
C ASP A 208 0.99 -16.92 -16.00
N THR A 209 0.92 -15.60 -16.05
CA THR A 209 1.05 -14.89 -17.34
C THR A 209 2.48 -14.93 -17.84
N LEU A 210 3.47 -14.88 -16.94
CA LEU A 210 4.88 -15.14 -17.24
C LEU A 210 5.07 -16.51 -17.89
N ASP A 211 4.41 -17.55 -17.40
CA ASP A 211 4.52 -18.89 -17.98
C ASP A 211 4.09 -18.96 -19.43
N VAL A 212 2.98 -18.29 -19.76
CA VAL A 212 2.51 -18.23 -21.14
C VAL A 212 3.51 -17.47 -22.02
N GLU A 213 4.16 -16.44 -21.49
CA GLU A 213 5.22 -15.70 -22.18
C GLU A 213 6.47 -16.57 -22.41
N ILE A 214 6.92 -17.32 -21.39
CA ILE A 214 8.04 -18.26 -21.49
C ILE A 214 7.71 -19.33 -22.53
N ALA A 215 6.53 -19.95 -22.46
CA ALA A 215 6.10 -20.96 -23.42
C ALA A 215 6.08 -20.40 -24.84
N ALA A 216 5.53 -19.19 -25.04
CA ALA A 216 5.52 -18.53 -26.34
C ALA A 216 6.94 -18.23 -26.86
N ALA A 217 7.88 -17.87 -25.98
CA ALA A 217 9.27 -17.60 -26.35
C ALA A 217 10.01 -18.87 -26.84
N THR A 218 9.65 -20.05 -26.33
CA THR A 218 10.23 -21.34 -26.76
C THR A 218 9.75 -21.81 -28.13
N LEU A 219 8.71 -21.19 -28.70
CA LEU A 219 8.21 -21.55 -30.03
C LEU A 219 9.16 -21.03 -31.13
N PRO A 220 9.38 -21.81 -32.21
CA PRO A 220 10.38 -21.49 -33.24
C PRO A 220 9.99 -20.32 -34.17
N MET A 221 8.73 -19.86 -34.10
CA MET A 221 8.18 -18.83 -34.97
C MET A 221 8.44 -17.41 -34.43
N ASP A 222 8.72 -16.48 -35.34
CA ASP A 222 8.85 -15.06 -35.04
C ASP A 222 7.48 -14.37 -35.09
N PHE A 223 7.20 -13.48 -34.14
CA PHE A 223 5.94 -12.76 -34.06
C PHE A 223 6.07 -11.46 -33.27
N ASN A 224 5.02 -10.65 -33.30
CA ASN A 224 4.95 -9.44 -32.47
C ASN A 224 4.76 -9.85 -31.00
N ILE A 225 5.80 -9.72 -30.19
CA ILE A 225 5.75 -10.07 -28.76
C ILE A 225 4.75 -9.23 -27.96
N TYR A 226 4.33 -8.06 -28.46
CA TYR A 226 3.33 -7.20 -27.81
C TYR A 226 1.89 -7.49 -28.27
N GLU A 227 1.72 -8.12 -29.42
CA GLU A 227 0.44 -8.56 -29.97
C GLU A 227 0.54 -10.06 -30.32
N ILE A 228 0.62 -10.91 -29.31
CA ILE A 228 0.79 -12.36 -29.48
C ILE A 228 -0.38 -12.92 -30.31
N PRO A 229 -0.14 -13.55 -31.47
CA PRO A 229 -1.20 -14.12 -32.30
C PRO A 229 -2.01 -15.18 -31.53
N GLY A 230 -3.32 -15.23 -31.76
CA GLY A 230 -4.21 -16.15 -31.03
C GLY A 230 -3.82 -17.64 -31.19
N SER A 231 -3.27 -18.04 -32.33
CA SER A 231 -2.72 -19.40 -32.53
C SER A 231 -1.50 -19.67 -31.65
N VAL A 232 -0.57 -18.72 -31.56
CA VAL A 232 0.62 -18.79 -30.70
C VAL A 232 0.22 -18.85 -29.23
N TYR A 233 -0.73 -18.02 -28.81
CA TYR A 233 -1.23 -18.00 -27.43
C TYR A 233 -1.91 -19.33 -27.04
N ARG A 234 -2.72 -19.92 -27.92
CA ARG A 234 -3.32 -21.25 -27.67
C ARG A 234 -2.24 -22.33 -27.55
N ARG A 235 -1.27 -22.34 -28.46
CA ARG A 235 -0.17 -23.31 -28.40
C ARG A 235 0.66 -23.15 -27.13
N ALA A 236 0.97 -21.91 -26.72
CA ALA A 236 1.68 -21.64 -25.48
C ALA A 236 0.92 -22.17 -24.26
N LYS A 237 -0.41 -22.02 -24.21
CA LYS A 237 -1.23 -22.61 -23.14
C LYS A 237 -1.18 -24.14 -23.11
N GLU A 238 -1.20 -24.79 -24.26
CA GLU A 238 -1.04 -26.26 -24.35
C GLU A 238 0.34 -26.70 -23.84
N VAL A 239 1.39 -25.97 -24.22
CA VAL A 239 2.77 -26.20 -23.74
C VAL A 239 2.84 -26.08 -22.21
N VAL A 240 2.22 -25.05 -21.62
CA VAL A 240 2.14 -24.87 -20.17
C VAL A 240 1.39 -26.02 -19.51
N LEU A 241 0.21 -26.36 -20.04
CA LEU A 241 -0.65 -27.42 -19.51
C LEU A 241 0.03 -28.79 -19.50
N ASN A 242 0.68 -29.13 -20.62
CA ASN A 242 1.38 -30.41 -20.80
C ASN A 242 2.80 -30.42 -20.21
N LYS A 243 3.26 -29.28 -19.67
CA LYS A 243 4.64 -29.08 -19.18
C LYS A 243 5.68 -29.54 -20.20
N GLU A 244 5.52 -29.13 -21.45
CA GLU A 244 6.40 -29.58 -22.53
C GLU A 244 7.82 -29.02 -22.36
N SER A 245 8.81 -29.77 -22.85
CA SER A 245 10.21 -29.32 -22.93
C SER A 245 10.39 -28.47 -24.20
N PRO A 246 11.11 -27.32 -24.16
CA PRO A 246 11.98 -26.85 -23.07
C PRO A 246 11.31 -25.90 -22.06
N PHE A 247 10.00 -25.67 -22.19
CA PHE A 247 9.28 -24.72 -21.34
C PHE A 247 9.38 -25.06 -19.85
N LYS A 248 9.21 -26.33 -19.47
CA LYS A 248 9.21 -26.72 -18.05
C LYS A 248 10.51 -26.37 -17.34
N GLU A 249 11.66 -26.52 -18.00
CA GLU A 249 12.98 -26.18 -17.44
C GLU A 249 13.16 -24.68 -17.32
N TRP A 250 12.80 -23.93 -18.37
CA TRP A 250 12.86 -22.46 -18.37
C TRP A 250 11.94 -21.84 -17.34
N SER A 251 10.70 -22.33 -17.23
CA SER A 251 9.73 -21.86 -16.24
C SER A 251 10.25 -22.09 -14.83
N ALA A 252 10.76 -23.28 -14.52
CA ALA A 252 11.30 -23.57 -13.18
C ALA A 252 12.45 -22.62 -12.81
N ALA A 253 13.40 -22.40 -13.72
CA ALA A 253 14.56 -21.55 -13.47
C ALA A 253 14.19 -20.06 -13.38
N LEU A 254 13.35 -19.56 -14.29
CA LEU A 254 12.90 -18.15 -14.27
C LEU A 254 12.03 -17.86 -13.06
N ARG A 255 11.13 -18.77 -12.65
CA ARG A 255 10.33 -18.60 -11.42
C ARG A 255 11.14 -18.59 -10.14
N ALA A 256 12.33 -19.20 -10.14
CA ALA A 256 13.25 -19.15 -9.01
C ALA A 256 14.05 -17.83 -8.98
N THR A 257 14.03 -17.04 -10.05
CA THR A 257 14.82 -15.82 -10.19
C THR A 257 14.17 -14.66 -9.42
N PRO A 258 14.90 -14.00 -8.51
CA PRO A 258 14.40 -12.81 -7.80
C PRO A 258 14.03 -11.69 -8.78
N GLY A 259 12.92 -10.98 -8.51
CA GLY A 259 12.45 -9.87 -9.34
C GLY A 259 12.02 -10.27 -10.75
N ILE A 260 11.76 -11.56 -11.03
CA ILE A 260 11.44 -12.02 -12.38
C ILE A 260 10.27 -11.27 -13.04
N LEU A 261 9.28 -10.86 -12.26
CA LEU A 261 8.10 -10.13 -12.74
C LEU A 261 8.39 -8.66 -13.07
N ASP A 262 9.53 -8.13 -12.67
CA ASP A 262 9.94 -6.76 -13.01
C ASP A 262 10.61 -6.71 -14.39
N TYR A 263 11.15 -7.81 -14.93
CA TYR A 263 11.81 -7.81 -16.24
C TYR A 263 10.83 -7.62 -17.40
N SER A 264 11.29 -6.94 -18.45
CA SER A 264 10.51 -6.74 -19.66
C SER A 264 10.22 -8.07 -20.36
N ARG A 265 9.08 -8.14 -21.07
CA ARG A 265 8.75 -9.26 -21.94
C ARG A 265 9.84 -9.44 -23.00
N ALA A 266 10.35 -8.34 -23.56
CA ALA A 266 11.44 -8.39 -24.54
C ALA A 266 12.70 -9.05 -23.98
N ALA A 267 13.13 -8.71 -22.76
CA ALA A 267 14.30 -9.31 -22.13
C ALA A 267 14.14 -10.83 -21.92
N ILE A 268 12.97 -11.26 -21.43
CA ILE A 268 12.68 -12.70 -21.25
C ILE A 268 12.70 -13.45 -22.59
N PHE A 269 12.09 -12.89 -23.63
CA PHE A 269 12.11 -13.48 -24.97
C PHE A 269 13.52 -13.54 -25.55
N ALA A 270 14.29 -12.45 -25.44
CA ALA A 270 15.66 -12.37 -25.92
C ALA A 270 16.55 -13.40 -25.23
N LEU A 271 16.43 -13.54 -23.90
CA LEU A 271 17.18 -14.50 -23.10
C LEU A 271 16.99 -15.93 -23.61
N ILE A 272 15.73 -16.35 -23.76
CA ILE A 272 15.36 -17.71 -24.19
C ILE A 272 15.79 -17.96 -25.64
N ARG A 273 15.52 -17.00 -26.54
CA ARG A 273 15.79 -17.16 -27.98
C ARG A 273 17.25 -17.04 -28.38
N SER A 274 18.07 -16.47 -27.50
CA SER A 274 19.53 -16.36 -27.69
C SER A 274 20.29 -17.53 -27.06
N ALA A 275 19.63 -18.35 -26.23
CA ALA A 275 20.27 -19.50 -25.62
C ALA A 275 20.54 -20.61 -26.64
N HIS A 276 21.58 -21.41 -26.40
CA HIS A 276 21.86 -22.59 -27.22
C HIS A 276 20.70 -23.61 -27.12
N PRO A 277 20.28 -24.27 -28.22
CA PRO A 277 19.10 -25.15 -28.21
C PRO A 277 19.12 -26.26 -27.15
N GLU A 278 20.29 -26.76 -26.77
CA GLU A 278 20.44 -27.83 -25.77
C GLU A 278 20.66 -27.31 -24.33
N PHE A 279 20.71 -25.99 -24.14
CA PHE A 279 21.18 -25.40 -22.89
C PHE A 279 20.27 -25.71 -21.70
N TYR A 280 18.98 -25.88 -21.95
CA TYR A 280 17.97 -26.20 -20.94
C TYR A 280 18.14 -27.59 -20.31
N HIS A 281 18.90 -28.51 -20.94
CA HIS A 281 19.18 -29.84 -20.38
C HIS A 281 20.09 -29.80 -19.14
N TYR A 282 20.73 -28.66 -18.85
CA TYR A 282 21.72 -28.52 -17.77
C TYR A 282 21.27 -27.46 -16.75
N PRO A 283 20.48 -27.83 -15.71
CA PRO A 283 19.86 -26.87 -14.80
C PRO A 283 20.84 -25.88 -14.13
N GLY A 284 22.00 -26.36 -13.66
CA GLY A 284 23.00 -25.49 -13.03
C GLY A 284 23.60 -24.47 -14.00
N ARG A 285 23.78 -24.85 -15.28
CA ARG A 285 24.25 -23.92 -16.32
C ARG A 285 23.13 -22.96 -16.74
N LEU A 286 21.89 -23.43 -16.77
CA LEU A 286 20.71 -22.62 -17.06
C LEU A 286 20.59 -21.44 -16.10
N GLN A 287 20.71 -21.69 -14.78
CA GLN A 287 20.68 -20.60 -13.80
C GLN A 287 21.86 -19.63 -13.96
N GLY A 288 23.07 -20.14 -14.20
CA GLY A 288 24.25 -19.30 -14.43
C GLY A 288 24.09 -18.37 -15.64
N TYR A 289 23.48 -18.87 -16.71
CA TYR A 289 23.15 -18.05 -17.88
C TYR A 289 22.07 -17.02 -17.60
N ILE A 290 20.98 -17.38 -16.90
CA ILE A 290 19.95 -16.41 -16.52
C ILE A 290 20.60 -15.26 -15.74
N ASN A 291 21.43 -15.58 -14.74
CA ASN A 291 22.10 -14.56 -13.93
C ASN A 291 23.09 -13.69 -14.74
N ALA A 292 23.70 -14.24 -15.80
CA ALA A 292 24.67 -13.53 -16.63
C ALA A 292 24.05 -12.65 -17.73
N TYR A 293 22.87 -13.03 -18.23
CA TYR A 293 22.27 -12.41 -19.42
C TYR A 293 20.93 -11.70 -19.16
N LEU A 294 20.25 -11.96 -18.05
CA LEU A 294 19.06 -11.23 -17.62
C LEU A 294 19.46 -10.03 -16.76
N THR A 295 20.14 -9.06 -17.39
CA THR A 295 20.74 -7.89 -16.71
C THR A 295 20.08 -6.56 -17.08
N GLU A 296 18.86 -6.60 -17.60
CA GLU A 296 18.12 -5.40 -17.98
C GLU A 296 17.85 -4.49 -16.78
N THR A 297 18.00 -3.18 -16.98
CA THR A 297 17.74 -2.16 -15.96
C THR A 297 16.55 -1.25 -16.28
N ASP A 298 16.24 -1.05 -17.57
CA ASP A 298 15.05 -0.33 -18.02
C ASP A 298 14.03 -1.34 -18.54
N HIS A 299 13.04 -1.63 -17.70
CA HIS A 299 12.03 -2.63 -17.98
C HIS A 299 10.86 -2.11 -18.83
N GLU A 300 10.67 -0.78 -18.88
CA GLU A 300 9.58 -0.13 -19.62
C GLU A 300 9.95 0.11 -21.08
N ASN A 301 11.23 0.41 -21.36
CA ASN A 301 11.71 0.75 -22.70
C ASN A 301 12.89 -0.14 -23.15
N PRO A 302 12.62 -1.40 -23.55
CA PRO A 302 13.67 -2.32 -23.97
C PRO A 302 14.41 -1.81 -25.21
N SER A 303 15.72 -2.04 -25.22
CA SER A 303 16.57 -1.59 -26.32
C SER A 303 16.21 -2.24 -27.66
N LYS A 304 16.58 -1.61 -28.77
CA LYS A 304 16.40 -2.19 -30.11
C LYS A 304 17.15 -3.51 -30.27
N GLU A 305 18.30 -3.65 -29.63
CA GLU A 305 19.07 -4.90 -29.62
C GLU A 305 18.30 -6.01 -28.91
N THR A 306 17.73 -5.72 -27.73
CA THR A 306 16.87 -6.65 -26.98
C THR A 306 15.66 -7.06 -27.82
N LEU A 307 14.98 -6.12 -28.48
CA LEU A 307 13.85 -6.43 -29.36
C LEU A 307 14.24 -7.30 -30.57
N THR A 308 15.44 -7.08 -31.11
CA THR A 308 15.97 -7.88 -32.22
C THR A 308 16.30 -9.29 -31.77
N ALA A 309 16.98 -9.44 -30.62
CA ALA A 309 17.28 -10.73 -30.00
C ALA A 309 16.01 -11.50 -29.60
N ALA A 310 14.98 -10.77 -29.14
CA ALA A 310 13.64 -11.30 -28.88
C ALA A 310 12.90 -11.75 -30.15
N ARG A 311 13.45 -11.48 -31.35
CA ARG A 311 12.83 -11.71 -32.66
C ARG A 311 11.43 -11.09 -32.74
N HIS A 312 11.31 -9.87 -32.19
CA HIS A 312 10.09 -9.09 -32.27
C HIS A 312 9.85 -8.69 -33.73
N THR A 313 8.71 -9.10 -34.29
CA THR A 313 8.27 -8.60 -35.61
C THR A 313 7.35 -7.39 -35.40
N PRO A 314 7.82 -6.16 -35.62
CA PRO A 314 6.93 -5.01 -35.55
C PRO A 314 5.81 -5.19 -36.56
N LYS A 315 4.61 -4.74 -36.21
CA LYS A 315 3.46 -4.76 -37.11
C LYS A 315 3.92 -4.15 -38.43
N LYS A 316 3.93 -4.95 -39.52
CA LYS A 316 4.18 -4.41 -40.86
C LYS A 316 3.14 -3.31 -41.04
N ILE A 317 3.56 -2.06 -40.91
CA ILE A 317 2.75 -0.94 -41.32
C ILE A 317 2.55 -1.20 -42.80
N SER A 318 1.35 -1.64 -43.16
CA SER A 318 1.06 -1.96 -44.55
C SER A 318 1.31 -0.67 -45.32
N TRP A 319 2.39 -0.64 -46.10
CA TRP A 319 2.72 0.51 -46.94
C TRP A 319 1.52 0.89 -47.80
N LYS A 320 0.69 -0.09 -48.19
CA LYS A 320 -0.61 0.11 -48.86
C LYS A 320 -1.61 0.93 -48.05
N LYS A 321 -1.68 0.76 -46.72
CA LYS A 321 -2.56 1.55 -45.83
C LYS A 321 -2.06 2.98 -45.65
N LEU A 322 -0.74 3.19 -45.50
CA LEU A 322 -0.17 4.53 -45.41
C LEU A 322 -0.31 5.30 -46.72
N THR A 323 -0.02 4.66 -47.86
CA THR A 323 -0.18 5.28 -49.18
C THR A 323 -1.65 5.58 -49.46
N ALA A 324 -2.58 4.69 -49.13
CA ALA A 324 -4.01 4.95 -49.26
C ALA A 324 -4.46 6.16 -48.41
N ARG A 325 -4.00 6.26 -47.16
CA ARG A 325 -4.35 7.36 -46.24
C ARG A 325 -3.73 8.69 -46.68
N TRP A 326 -2.50 8.66 -47.20
CA TRP A 326 -1.85 9.82 -47.80
C TRP A 326 -2.55 10.29 -49.09
N LEU A 327 -2.90 9.37 -49.99
CA LEU A 327 -3.66 9.67 -51.22
C LEU A 327 -5.03 10.29 -50.90
N LEU A 328 -5.72 9.79 -49.87
CA LEU A 328 -6.97 10.37 -49.37
C LEU A 328 -6.77 11.79 -48.83
N SER A 329 -5.72 12.02 -48.05
CA SER A 329 -5.39 13.35 -47.53
C SER A 329 -5.08 14.35 -48.65
N VAL A 330 -4.31 13.93 -49.67
CA VAL A 330 -4.00 14.74 -50.85
C VAL A 330 -5.27 15.07 -51.66
N LYS A 331 -6.15 14.08 -51.88
CA LYS A 331 -7.46 14.31 -52.52
C LYS A 331 -8.32 15.31 -51.73
N GLN A 332 -8.35 15.19 -50.41
CA GLN A 332 -9.13 16.09 -49.55
C GLN A 332 -8.58 17.52 -49.58
N LYS A 333 -7.25 17.69 -49.51
CA LYS A 333 -6.61 19.02 -49.66
C LYS A 333 -6.89 19.65 -51.01
N LYS A 334 -6.83 18.89 -52.10
CA LYS A 334 -7.15 19.39 -53.45
C LYS A 334 -8.61 19.80 -53.58
N LYS A 335 -9.54 19.02 -53.00
CA LYS A 335 -10.98 19.36 -52.95
C LYS A 335 -11.24 20.64 -52.15
N ASN A 336 -10.61 20.78 -50.99
CA ASN A 336 -10.74 21.98 -50.16
C ASN A 336 -10.15 23.22 -50.85
N HIS A 337 -8.99 23.08 -51.51
CA HIS A 337 -8.38 24.17 -52.26
C HIS A 337 -9.28 24.65 -53.42
N ASN A 338 -9.84 23.71 -54.19
CA ASN A 338 -10.81 24.04 -55.25
C ASN A 338 -12.09 24.72 -54.71
N HIS A 339 -12.57 24.29 -53.54
CA HIS A 339 -13.72 24.92 -52.91
C HIS A 339 -13.40 26.35 -52.43
N LEU A 340 -12.21 26.57 -51.86
CA LEU A 340 -11.73 27.89 -51.45
C LEU A 340 -11.57 28.85 -52.64
N THR A 341 -10.99 28.38 -53.75
CA THR A 341 -10.85 29.19 -54.96
C THR A 341 -12.21 29.52 -55.57
N GLN A 342 -13.12 28.54 -55.67
CA GLN A 342 -14.48 28.78 -56.15
C GLN A 342 -15.24 29.78 -55.26
N TRP A 343 -15.11 29.66 -53.94
CA TRP A 343 -15.72 30.59 -52.99
C TRP A 343 -15.19 32.03 -53.15
N GLN A 344 -13.88 32.18 -53.36
CA GLN A 344 -13.27 33.50 -53.60
C GLN A 344 -13.78 34.14 -54.90
N VAL A 345 -13.89 33.36 -55.99
CA VAL A 345 -14.44 33.82 -57.27
C VAL A 345 -15.90 34.27 -57.09
N ASN A 346 -16.73 33.43 -56.46
CA ASN A 346 -18.13 33.76 -56.21
C ASN A 346 -18.27 35.02 -55.35
N ARG A 347 -17.41 35.21 -54.34
CA ARG A 347 -17.40 36.41 -53.49
C ARG A 347 -17.02 37.68 -54.27
N GLN A 348 -16.07 37.59 -55.21
CA GLN A 348 -15.71 38.72 -56.07
C GLN A 348 -16.84 39.08 -57.04
N GLN A 349 -17.48 38.08 -57.66
CA GLN A 349 -18.64 38.29 -58.52
C GLN A 349 -19.79 38.97 -57.77
N LEU A 350 -20.06 38.55 -56.52
CA LEU A 350 -21.11 39.17 -55.69
C LEU A 350 -20.80 40.64 -55.36
N LYS A 351 -19.54 40.97 -55.06
CA LYS A 351 -19.11 42.36 -54.84
C LYS A 351 -19.26 43.20 -56.10
N GLN A 352 -18.91 42.66 -57.27
CA GLN A 352 -19.05 43.34 -58.55
C GLN A 352 -20.53 43.59 -58.87
N TRP A 353 -21.39 42.59 -58.66
CA TRP A 353 -22.83 42.71 -58.86
C TRP A 353 -23.44 43.80 -57.97
N ASN A 354 -23.10 43.81 -56.67
CA ASN A 354 -23.56 44.86 -55.75
C ASN A 354 -23.10 46.27 -56.16
N ARG A 355 -21.86 46.42 -56.65
CA ARG A 355 -21.35 47.71 -57.16
C ARG A 355 -22.14 48.18 -58.39
N ILE A 356 -22.46 47.27 -59.31
CA ILE A 356 -23.25 47.58 -60.51
C ILE A 356 -24.66 48.03 -60.10
N GLN A 357 -25.31 47.33 -59.16
CA GLN A 357 -26.61 47.74 -58.63
C GLN A 357 -26.59 49.13 -57.98
N LEU A 358 -25.57 49.41 -57.15
CA LEU A 358 -25.38 50.71 -56.53
C LEU A 358 -25.14 51.83 -57.56
N ASN A 359 -24.36 51.56 -58.60
CA ASN A 359 -24.13 52.53 -59.68
C ASN A 359 -25.40 52.78 -60.50
N MET A 360 -26.19 51.74 -60.80
CA MET A 360 -27.49 51.91 -61.46
C MET A 360 -28.45 52.75 -60.60
N ALA A 361 -28.53 52.47 -59.30
CA ALA A 361 -29.33 53.26 -58.36
C ALA A 361 -28.88 54.73 -58.31
N ARG A 362 -27.57 54.99 -58.18
CA ARG A 362 -27.02 56.35 -58.17
C ARG A 362 -27.25 57.10 -59.49
N THR A 363 -27.13 56.42 -60.62
CA THR A 363 -27.36 57.01 -61.94
C THR A 363 -28.84 57.36 -62.11
N ARG A 364 -29.74 56.47 -61.67
CA ARG A 364 -31.18 56.73 -61.65
C ARG A 364 -31.54 57.90 -60.73
N SER A 365 -30.95 57.98 -59.53
CA SER A 365 -31.12 59.11 -58.61
C SER A 365 -30.62 60.43 -59.21
N ARG A 366 -29.44 60.45 -59.86
CA ARG A 366 -28.93 61.64 -60.56
C ARG A 366 -29.84 62.08 -61.71
N TRP A 367 -30.36 61.13 -62.48
CA TRP A 367 -31.28 61.43 -63.57
C TRP A 367 -32.59 62.05 -63.06
N MET A 368 -33.13 61.54 -61.94
CA MET A 368 -34.32 62.13 -61.31
C MET A 368 -34.09 63.54 -60.73
N LEU A 369 -32.89 63.82 -60.22
CA LEU A 369 -32.54 65.16 -59.69
C LEU A 369 -32.30 66.20 -60.79
N SER A 370 -31.85 65.79 -61.99
CA SER A 370 -31.63 66.72 -63.13
C SER A 370 -32.91 67.13 -63.87
N ARG A 371 -34.07 66.57 -63.49
CA ARG A 371 -35.39 66.83 -64.09
C ARG A 371 -36.32 67.68 -63.20
N ARG A 372 -35.77 68.38 -62.20
CA ARG A 372 -36.50 69.34 -61.37
C ARG A 372 -36.12 70.76 -61.70
#